data_AF-A0A1Z4RXF7-F1
#
_entry.id   AF-A0A1Z4RXF7-F1
#
_cell.length_a   1.000
_cell.length_b   1.000
_cell.length_c   1.000
_cell.angle_alpha   90.00
_cell.angle_beta   90.00
_cell.angle_gamma   90.00
#
_symmetry.space_group_name_H-M   'P 1'
#
loop_
_entity.id
_entity.type
_entity.pdbx_description
1 polymer ?
#
loop_
_entity_poly.entity_id
_entity_poly.type
_entity_poly.pdbx_seq_one_letter_code
_entity_poly.pdbx_strand_id
1 'polypeptide(L)'
;MIIATILNTLFITSNIHANLLGDYIASDNPYKVDQRRTLGTGSRSNCNNQLKNGSIELIVPSMKVVHFTTQARPNLYLSSKNNYQNPFKFFLIDAQSAKTIAQKDILIRTGVNQISLPSSVNLKTNRIYLWYIGIPCGNNDNQYEVLNSSLKRILPNSNLANNLNFNKTNEQLAKIYAINGIWYDAIDYAFKSNSTSYINQLLLSAGVNQIKY
;
A
#
# COMPACT_ATOMS: atom_id res chain seq x y z
N MET A 1 49.35 -28.60 39.92
CA MET A 1 48.08 -27.83 39.84
C MET A 1 48.07 -27.13 38.50
N ILE A 2 47.41 -27.71 37.48
CA ILE A 2 47.41 -27.22 36.09
C ILE A 2 46.09 -26.48 35.87
N ILE A 3 46.16 -25.20 35.51
CA ILE A 3 45.01 -24.35 35.22
C ILE A 3 44.68 -24.49 33.73
N ALA A 4 43.51 -25.06 33.41
CA ALA A 4 42.98 -25.12 32.06
C ALA A 4 42.17 -23.85 31.77
N THR A 5 42.63 -23.03 30.83
CA THR A 5 41.89 -21.87 30.31
C THR A 5 40.96 -22.31 29.19
N ILE A 6 39.66 -22.17 29.41
CA ILE A 6 38.61 -22.46 28.43
C ILE A 6 38.38 -21.19 27.60
N LEU A 7 38.70 -21.24 26.30
CA LEU A 7 38.30 -20.20 25.35
C LEU A 7 36.80 -20.35 25.04
N ASN A 8 35.99 -19.38 25.46
CA ASN A 8 34.61 -19.25 25.01
C ASN A 8 34.59 -18.56 23.64
N THR A 9 34.38 -19.34 22.57
CA THR A 9 34.04 -18.81 21.25
C THR A 9 32.56 -18.39 21.24
N LEU A 10 32.33 -17.08 21.24
CA LEU A 10 31.02 -16.50 20.94
C LEU A 10 30.71 -16.70 19.44
N PHE A 11 29.83 -17.65 19.13
CA PHE A 11 29.18 -17.70 17.83
C PHE A 11 28.15 -16.58 17.76
N ILE A 12 28.46 -15.52 17.03
CA ILE A 12 27.46 -14.52 16.62
C ILE A 12 26.61 -15.18 15.54
N THR A 13 25.45 -15.74 15.92
CA THR A 13 24.45 -16.17 14.96
C THR A 13 23.75 -14.92 14.40
N SER A 14 24.28 -14.41 13.30
CA SER A 14 23.54 -13.44 12.50
C SER A 14 22.31 -14.14 11.92
N ASN A 15 21.13 -13.86 12.49
CA ASN A 15 19.82 -14.26 11.95
C ASN A 15 19.54 -13.48 10.66
N ILE A 16 20.30 -13.76 9.59
CA ILE A 16 19.96 -13.29 8.25
C ILE A 16 19.04 -14.36 7.69
N HIS A 17 17.73 -14.23 7.93
CA HIS A 17 16.76 -14.90 7.09
C HIS A 17 16.92 -14.29 5.70
N ALA A 18 17.74 -14.91 4.85
CA ALA A 18 17.79 -14.61 3.44
C ALA A 18 16.43 -14.99 2.86
N ASN A 19 15.49 -14.05 2.86
CA ASN A 19 14.17 -14.26 2.28
C ASN A 19 14.33 -14.38 0.76
N LEU A 20 14.40 -15.64 0.30
CA LEU A 20 14.61 -16.07 -1.08
C LEU A 20 13.57 -15.50 -2.08
N LEU A 21 12.52 -14.86 -1.55
CA LEU A 21 11.37 -14.38 -2.29
C LEU A 21 11.29 -12.84 -2.37
N GLY A 22 12.28 -12.09 -1.87
CA GLY A 22 12.39 -10.64 -2.09
C GLY A 22 11.35 -9.82 -1.32
N ASP A 23 11.73 -9.39 -0.13
CA ASP A 23 10.90 -8.59 0.76
C ASP A 23 10.71 -7.15 0.26
N TYR A 24 9.64 -6.49 0.71
CA TYR A 24 9.48 -5.06 0.50
C TYR A 24 10.54 -4.27 1.28
N ILE A 25 11.33 -3.45 0.56
CA ILE A 25 12.33 -2.56 1.16
C ILE A 25 11.83 -1.13 0.98
N ALA A 26 11.44 -0.48 2.06
CA ALA A 26 11.04 0.93 2.01
C ALA A 26 12.21 1.83 1.59
N SER A 27 11.91 3.00 1.03
CA SER A 27 12.95 3.94 0.61
C SER A 27 13.74 4.48 1.80
N ASP A 28 15.06 4.54 1.66
CA ASP A 28 15.99 5.10 2.66
C ASP A 28 15.74 6.58 2.96
N ASN A 29 15.13 7.31 2.01
CA ASN A 29 14.73 8.71 2.19
C ASN A 29 13.21 8.86 2.01
N PRO A 30 12.42 8.48 3.03
CA PRO A 30 10.97 8.47 2.91
C PRO A 30 10.41 9.90 2.90
N TYR A 31 9.58 10.19 1.89
CA TYR A 31 8.78 11.42 1.91
C TYR A 31 7.69 11.30 2.96
N LYS A 32 7.51 12.35 3.76
CA LYS A 32 6.40 12.51 4.69
C LYS A 32 5.48 13.60 4.16
N VAL A 33 4.18 13.36 4.22
CA VAL A 33 3.15 14.33 3.85
C VAL A 33 2.04 14.22 4.90
N ASP A 34 1.40 15.33 5.25
CA ASP A 34 0.19 15.25 6.08
C ASP A 34 -0.92 14.59 5.27
N GLN A 35 -1.34 13.41 5.70
CA GLN A 35 -2.37 12.62 5.05
C GLN A 35 -3.76 12.92 5.63
N ARG A 36 -3.86 13.76 6.67
CA ARG A 36 -5.15 14.13 7.28
C ARG A 36 -5.94 15.03 6.32
N ARG A 37 -7.21 14.69 6.11
CA ARG A 37 -8.18 15.54 5.43
C ARG A 37 -9.28 15.91 6.39
N THR A 38 -9.59 17.20 6.52
CA THR A 38 -10.85 17.66 7.11
C THR A 38 -11.91 17.62 6.02
N LEU A 39 -12.59 16.48 5.88
CA LEU A 39 -13.79 16.39 5.05
C LEU A 39 -14.95 17.07 5.79
N GLY A 40 -14.98 18.41 5.76
CA GLY A 40 -16.03 19.22 6.38
C GLY A 40 -15.61 19.93 7.68
N THR A 41 -16.16 21.12 7.88
CA THR A 41 -16.00 21.95 9.08
C THR A 41 -16.72 21.32 10.28
N GLY A 42 -16.03 20.44 11.00
CA GLY A 42 -16.52 19.96 12.30
C GLY A 42 -15.95 18.59 12.63
N SER A 43 -14.93 18.56 13.48
CA SER A 43 -14.61 17.37 14.26
C SER A 43 -15.84 17.05 15.12
N ARG A 44 -16.66 16.09 14.70
CA ARG A 44 -17.74 15.55 15.52
C ARG A 44 -17.46 14.07 15.70
N SER A 45 -17.11 13.73 16.92
CA SER A 45 -16.83 12.41 17.51
C SER A 45 -17.95 11.36 17.38
N ASN A 46 -18.93 11.55 16.49
CA ASN A 46 -20.17 10.79 16.45
C ASN A 46 -20.44 10.14 15.08
N CYS A 47 -19.39 9.87 14.28
CA CYS A 47 -19.54 8.99 13.12
C CYS A 47 -19.86 7.58 13.63
N ASN A 48 -21.15 7.26 13.74
CA ASN A 48 -21.61 5.92 14.03
C ASN A 48 -21.71 5.16 12.71
N ASN A 49 -20.57 4.82 12.12
CA ASN A 49 -20.57 3.82 11.07
C ASN A 49 -20.64 2.44 11.72
N GLN A 50 -21.42 1.53 11.14
CA GLN A 50 -21.55 0.16 11.66
C GLN A 50 -20.33 -0.71 11.32
N LEU A 51 -19.19 -0.09 10.97
CA LEU A 51 -17.99 -0.85 10.66
C LEU A 51 -17.38 -1.37 11.96
N LYS A 52 -17.28 -2.69 12.08
CA LYS A 52 -16.40 -3.28 13.08
C LYS A 52 -14.97 -2.82 12.78
N ASN A 53 -14.21 -2.41 13.79
CA ASN A 53 -12.80 -2.07 13.65
C ASN A 53 -12.05 -3.17 12.88
N GLY A 54 -11.27 -2.77 11.88
CA GLY A 54 -10.51 -3.71 11.02
C GLY A 54 -11.39 -4.56 10.09
N SER A 55 -12.61 -4.12 9.77
CA SER A 55 -13.44 -4.78 8.74
C SER A 55 -13.04 -4.41 7.31
N ILE A 56 -12.38 -3.27 7.13
CA ILE A 56 -11.82 -2.78 5.86
C ILE A 56 -10.41 -2.26 6.13
N GLU A 57 -9.44 -2.65 5.30
CA GLU A 57 -8.05 -2.25 5.45
C GLU A 57 -7.44 -1.92 4.08
N LEU A 58 -6.66 -0.83 4.00
CA LEU A 58 -5.91 -0.52 2.78
C LEU A 58 -4.73 -1.47 2.65
N ILE A 59 -4.46 -1.95 1.44
CA ILE A 59 -3.31 -2.81 1.16
C ILE A 59 -2.12 -1.90 0.82
N VAL A 60 -1.59 -1.29 1.88
CA VAL A 60 -0.45 -0.37 1.87
C VAL A 60 0.47 -0.68 3.03
N PRO A 61 1.79 -0.49 2.90
CA PRO A 61 2.71 -0.77 4.00
C PRO A 61 2.34 0.01 5.25
N SER A 62 2.61 -0.57 6.42
CA SER A 62 2.22 0.03 7.71
C SER A 62 2.94 1.35 8.01
N MET A 63 4.11 1.55 7.40
CA MET A 63 4.89 2.77 7.49
C MET A 63 4.11 3.99 6.98
N LYS A 64 3.98 5.03 7.80
CA LYS A 64 3.28 6.27 7.44
C LYS A 64 4.16 7.21 6.62
N VAL A 65 4.44 6.81 5.38
CA VAL A 65 5.29 7.54 4.42
C VAL A 65 4.64 7.51 3.03
N VAL A 66 5.20 8.26 2.07
CA VAL A 66 4.78 8.15 0.67
C VAL A 66 5.41 6.93 0.03
N HIS A 67 4.57 6.08 -0.58
CA HIS A 67 5.01 4.92 -1.34
C HIS A 67 5.04 5.21 -2.85
N PHE A 68 5.80 4.44 -3.62
CA PHE A 68 6.07 4.77 -5.01
C PHE A 68 5.33 3.89 -6.01
N THR A 69 5.09 4.48 -7.18
CA THR A 69 4.65 3.77 -8.38
C THR A 69 5.44 4.25 -9.61
N THR A 70 5.60 3.42 -10.63
CA THR A 70 6.07 3.88 -11.96
C THR A 70 4.91 4.18 -12.92
N GLN A 71 3.74 3.61 -12.64
CA GLN A 71 2.59 3.70 -13.53
C GLN A 71 1.91 5.06 -13.48
N ALA A 72 1.42 5.51 -14.65
CA ALA A 72 0.59 6.72 -14.74
C ALA A 72 -0.80 6.53 -14.11
N ARG A 73 -1.28 5.28 -14.06
CA ARG A 73 -2.59 4.87 -13.56
C ARG A 73 -2.46 3.58 -12.74
N PRO A 74 -1.84 3.63 -11.55
CA PRO A 74 -1.71 2.44 -10.72
C PRO A 74 -3.09 1.94 -10.28
N ASN A 75 -3.19 0.64 -10.04
CA ASN A 75 -4.27 0.07 -9.27
C ASN A 75 -4.01 0.28 -7.78
N LEU A 76 -5.06 0.60 -7.04
CA LEU A 76 -5.03 0.71 -5.58
C LEU A 76 -5.84 -0.44 -5.00
N TYR A 77 -5.46 -0.94 -3.83
CA TYR A 77 -6.03 -2.16 -3.28
C TYR A 77 -6.47 -1.95 -1.83
N LEU A 78 -7.59 -2.58 -1.48
CA LEU A 78 -8.06 -2.72 -0.10
C LEU A 78 -8.61 -4.14 0.11
N SER A 79 -8.63 -4.59 1.36
CA SER A 79 -9.28 -5.83 1.76
C SER A 79 -10.53 -5.52 2.59
N SER A 80 -11.52 -6.41 2.50
CA SER A 80 -12.74 -6.33 3.30
C SER A 80 -13.15 -7.70 3.82
N LYS A 81 -13.65 -7.72 5.07
CA LYS A 81 -14.23 -8.93 5.69
C LYS A 81 -15.70 -9.13 5.33
N ASN A 82 -16.39 -8.11 4.81
CA ASN A 82 -17.82 -8.14 4.54
C ASN A 82 -18.17 -7.59 3.15
N ASN A 83 -19.39 -7.90 2.71
CA ASN A 83 -20.02 -7.25 1.57
C ASN A 83 -20.78 -6.02 2.03
N TYR A 84 -20.55 -4.89 1.38
CA TYR A 84 -21.29 -3.65 1.63
C TYR A 84 -22.21 -3.33 0.44
N GLN A 85 -23.44 -2.93 0.75
CA GLN A 85 -24.43 -2.54 -0.26
C GLN A 85 -24.33 -1.06 -0.61
N ASN A 86 -24.01 -0.22 0.37
CA ASN A 86 -23.86 1.21 0.16
C ASN A 86 -22.50 1.52 -0.48
N PRO A 87 -22.46 2.45 -1.46
CA PRO A 87 -21.20 2.86 -2.07
C PRO A 87 -20.33 3.63 -1.09
N PHE A 88 -19.03 3.37 -1.17
CA PHE A 88 -17.99 4.16 -0.53
C PHE A 88 -17.53 5.23 -1.52
N LYS A 89 -16.92 6.31 -1.02
CA LYS A 89 -16.36 7.34 -1.89
C LYS A 89 -14.85 7.22 -2.00
N PHE A 90 -14.36 7.05 -3.22
CA PHE A 90 -12.94 7.20 -3.53
C PHE A 90 -12.64 8.67 -3.84
N PHE A 91 -11.55 9.19 -3.29
CA PHE A 91 -11.00 10.49 -3.66
C PHE A 91 -9.51 10.37 -3.98
N LEU A 92 -9.06 11.10 -4.99
CA LEU A 92 -7.65 11.32 -5.30
C LEU A 92 -7.36 12.81 -5.31
N ILE A 93 -6.33 13.22 -4.58
CA ILE A 93 -5.95 14.62 -4.38
C ILE A 93 -4.50 14.80 -4.81
N ASP A 94 -4.24 15.85 -5.58
CA ASP A 94 -2.88 16.31 -5.86
C ASP A 94 -2.40 17.11 -4.64
N ALA A 95 -1.38 16.60 -3.93
CA ALA A 95 -0.95 17.15 -2.65
C ALA A 95 -0.34 18.55 -2.77
N GLN A 96 0.22 18.89 -3.94
CA GLN A 96 0.83 20.19 -4.18
C GLN A 96 -0.22 21.28 -4.38
N SER A 97 -1.30 20.97 -5.09
CA SER A 97 -2.37 21.93 -5.40
C SER A 97 -3.56 21.86 -4.45
N ALA A 98 -3.61 20.85 -3.57
CA ALA A 98 -4.75 20.51 -2.72
C ALA A 98 -6.08 20.28 -3.48
N LYS A 99 -6.02 20.05 -4.80
CA LYS A 99 -7.21 19.84 -5.64
C LYS A 99 -7.58 18.36 -5.67
N THR A 100 -8.86 18.06 -5.49
CA THR A 100 -9.42 16.74 -5.82
C THR A 100 -9.41 16.58 -7.33
N ILE A 101 -8.67 15.58 -7.83
CA ILE A 101 -8.51 15.29 -9.25
C ILE A 101 -9.29 14.05 -9.70
N ALA A 102 -9.77 13.25 -8.74
CA ALA A 102 -10.72 12.18 -8.99
C ALA A 102 -11.66 12.02 -7.80
N GLN A 103 -12.93 11.77 -8.10
CA GLN A 103 -13.91 11.32 -7.12
C GLN A 103 -14.85 10.33 -7.80
N LYS A 104 -15.14 9.20 -7.15
CA LYS A 104 -16.16 8.26 -7.62
C LYS A 104 -16.69 7.39 -6.50
N ASP A 105 -17.87 6.84 -6.72
CA ASP A 105 -18.43 5.80 -5.88
C ASP A 105 -17.78 4.46 -6.21
N ILE A 106 -17.53 3.66 -5.18
CA ILE A 106 -17.00 2.29 -5.28
C ILE A 106 -17.84 1.34 -4.43
N LEU A 107 -18.07 0.14 -4.94
CA LEU A 107 -18.68 -0.94 -4.19
C LEU A 107 -17.58 -1.81 -3.58
N ILE A 108 -17.70 -2.16 -2.31
CA ILE A 108 -16.75 -3.01 -1.59
C ILE A 108 -17.39 -4.36 -1.33
N ARG A 109 -16.72 -5.41 -1.81
CA ARG A 109 -17.07 -6.83 -1.60
C ARG A 109 -16.10 -7.48 -0.62
N THR A 110 -16.49 -8.60 -0.04
CA THR A 110 -15.58 -9.43 0.76
C THR A 110 -14.35 -9.84 -0.07
N GLY A 111 -13.18 -9.84 0.54
CA GLY A 111 -11.90 -10.15 -0.10
C GLY A 111 -11.15 -8.91 -0.59
N VAL A 112 -10.31 -9.10 -1.61
CA VAL A 112 -9.49 -8.03 -2.21
C VAL A 112 -10.32 -7.23 -3.21
N ASN A 113 -10.32 -5.91 -3.06
CA ASN A 113 -10.98 -4.98 -3.98
C ASN A 113 -9.92 -4.14 -4.68
N GLN A 114 -9.99 -4.11 -6.01
CA GLN A 114 -9.15 -3.27 -6.85
C GLN A 114 -9.88 -1.96 -7.18
N ILE A 115 -9.19 -0.84 -7.00
CA ILE A 115 -9.65 0.49 -7.36
C ILE A 115 -8.73 1.03 -8.45
N SER A 116 -9.22 1.02 -9.69
CA SER A 116 -8.52 1.65 -10.82
C SER A 116 -8.83 3.15 -10.87
N LEU A 117 -7.84 3.96 -11.24
CA LEU A 117 -8.06 5.39 -11.47
C LEU A 117 -8.96 5.62 -12.71
N PRO A 118 -9.76 6.71 -12.76
CA PRO A 118 -10.50 7.07 -13.96
C PRO A 118 -9.58 7.22 -15.17
N SER A 119 -10.07 6.87 -16.37
CA SER A 119 -9.29 6.94 -17.62
C SER A 119 -8.79 8.35 -17.95
N SER A 120 -9.53 9.38 -17.52
CA SER A 120 -9.19 10.80 -17.67
C SER A 120 -8.05 11.27 -16.76
N VAL A 121 -7.64 10.46 -15.78
CA VAL A 121 -6.63 10.83 -14.78
C VAL A 121 -5.32 10.13 -15.10
N ASN A 122 -4.24 10.90 -15.15
CA ASN A 122 -2.87 10.39 -15.22
C ASN A 122 -2.02 11.08 -14.15
N LEU A 123 -1.36 10.29 -13.31
CA LEU A 123 -0.42 10.80 -12.33
C LEU A 123 0.80 11.38 -13.04
N LYS A 124 1.22 12.58 -12.63
CA LYS A 124 2.44 13.21 -13.13
C LYS A 124 3.63 12.67 -12.36
N THR A 125 4.74 12.49 -13.06
CA THR A 125 6.01 12.12 -12.44
C THR A 125 6.47 13.18 -11.45
N ASN A 126 7.12 12.72 -10.38
CA ASN A 126 7.59 13.51 -9.26
C ASN A 126 6.49 14.26 -8.48
N ARG A 127 5.21 13.90 -8.64
CA ARG A 127 4.10 14.44 -7.85
C ARG A 127 3.58 13.44 -6.82
N ILE A 128 3.19 14.00 -5.67
CA ILE A 128 2.61 13.25 -4.55
C ILE A 128 1.09 13.40 -4.63
N TYR A 129 0.41 12.28 -4.49
CA TYR A 129 -1.03 12.20 -4.45
C TYR A 129 -1.48 11.56 -3.15
N LEU A 130 -2.56 12.08 -2.59
CA LEU A 130 -3.24 11.51 -1.44
C LEU A 130 -4.49 10.82 -1.95
N TRP A 131 -4.76 9.61 -1.49
CA TRP A 131 -5.97 8.90 -1.84
C TRP A 131 -6.71 8.46 -0.59
N TYR A 132 -8.03 8.51 -0.69
CA TYR A 132 -8.94 8.37 0.43
C TYR A 132 -10.08 7.44 0.08
N ILE A 133 -10.48 6.63 1.06
CA ILE A 133 -11.73 5.89 1.05
C ILE A 133 -12.62 6.49 2.13
N GLY A 134 -13.61 7.25 1.70
CA GLY A 134 -14.67 7.79 2.53
C GLY A 134 -15.71 6.72 2.81
N ILE A 135 -15.84 6.38 4.08
CA ILE A 135 -16.78 5.42 4.63
C ILE A 135 -18.03 6.18 5.10
N PRO A 136 -19.20 6.00 4.48
CA PRO A 136 -20.39 6.76 4.85
C PRO A 136 -20.78 6.51 6.31
N CYS A 137 -20.99 7.59 7.06
CA CYS A 137 -21.46 7.52 8.45
C CYS A 137 -23.00 7.43 8.47
N GLY A 138 -23.54 6.21 8.60
CA GLY A 138 -24.98 5.98 8.87
C GLY A 138 -25.93 6.87 8.06
N ASN A 139 -26.84 7.58 8.76
CA ASN A 139 -27.89 8.42 8.15
C ASN A 139 -27.39 9.78 7.62
N ASN A 140 -26.07 10.00 7.51
CA ASN A 140 -25.53 11.27 7.04
C ASN A 140 -24.54 11.08 5.88
N ASP A 141 -25.04 11.29 4.66
CA ASP A 141 -24.29 11.17 3.42
C ASP A 141 -23.13 12.18 3.27
N ASN A 142 -23.03 13.16 4.17
CA ASN A 142 -21.97 14.18 4.17
C ASN A 142 -20.89 13.96 5.24
N GLN A 143 -20.96 12.87 6.01
CA GLN A 143 -19.96 12.52 7.00
C GLN A 143 -19.27 11.21 6.63
N TYR A 144 -17.94 11.20 6.73
CA TYR A 144 -17.13 10.03 6.41
C TYR A 144 -16.09 9.74 7.49
N GLU A 145 -15.96 8.47 7.88
CA GLU A 145 -14.66 7.99 8.37
C GLU A 145 -13.74 7.81 7.15
N VAL A 146 -12.44 8.01 7.33
CA VAL A 146 -11.52 8.09 6.21
C VAL A 146 -10.32 7.18 6.41
N LEU A 147 -10.22 6.16 5.55
CA LEU A 147 -8.96 5.46 5.32
C LEU A 147 -8.15 6.24 4.29
N ASN A 148 -6.85 6.33 4.49
CA ASN A 148 -5.99 7.12 3.61
C ASN A 148 -4.59 6.52 3.45
N SER A 149 -3.97 6.84 2.32
CA SER A 149 -2.55 6.65 2.07
C SER A 149 -2.10 7.65 1.01
N SER A 150 -0.81 7.61 0.69
CA SER A 150 -0.20 8.49 -0.29
C SER A 150 0.64 7.71 -1.29
N LEU A 151 0.77 8.28 -2.48
CA LEU A 151 1.65 7.74 -3.49
C LEU A 151 2.37 8.83 -4.27
N LYS A 152 3.55 8.50 -4.79
CA LYS A 152 4.28 9.35 -5.72
C LYS A 152 4.65 8.55 -6.96
N ARG A 153 4.35 9.12 -8.13
CA ARG A 153 4.81 8.55 -9.39
C ARG A 153 6.27 8.93 -9.61
N ILE A 154 7.12 7.95 -9.83
CA ILE A 154 8.55 8.14 -10.13
C ILE A 154 8.88 7.58 -11.52
N LEU A 155 10.00 8.02 -12.09
CA LEU A 155 10.59 7.35 -13.24
C LEU A 155 11.48 6.21 -12.74
N PRO A 156 11.52 5.06 -13.43
CA PRO A 156 12.54 4.05 -13.18
C PRO A 156 13.94 4.65 -13.34
N ASN A 157 14.85 4.37 -12.41
CA ASN A 157 16.26 4.68 -12.60
C ASN A 157 16.87 3.69 -13.62
N SER A 158 18.10 3.95 -14.08
CA SER A 158 18.78 3.10 -15.07
C SER A 158 18.91 1.64 -14.62
N ASN A 159 19.20 1.41 -13.34
CA ASN A 159 19.33 0.06 -12.78
C ASN A 159 18.01 -0.71 -12.81
N LEU A 160 16.91 -0.07 -12.41
CA LEU A 160 15.57 -0.64 -12.48
C LEU A 160 15.16 -0.87 -13.94
N ALA A 161 15.39 0.10 -14.83
CA ALA A 161 15.09 -0.04 -16.24
C ALA A 161 15.83 -1.24 -16.87
N ASN A 162 17.12 -1.39 -16.59
CA ASN A 162 17.91 -2.53 -17.05
C ASN A 162 17.39 -3.86 -16.50
N ASN A 163 17.00 -3.87 -15.22
CA ASN A 163 16.38 -5.04 -14.64
C ASN A 163 15.03 -5.37 -15.29
N LEU A 164 14.27 -4.41 -15.80
CA LEU A 164 12.96 -4.65 -16.42
C LEU A 164 13.02 -5.12 -17.89
N ASN A 165 14.17 -5.02 -18.57
CA ASN A 165 14.31 -5.26 -20.02
C ASN A 165 14.24 -6.73 -20.47
N PHE A 166 13.93 -7.67 -19.57
CA PHE A 166 13.89 -9.11 -19.88
C PHE A 166 12.47 -9.66 -19.78
N ASN A 167 12.18 -10.76 -20.47
CA ASN A 167 10.93 -11.51 -20.29
C ASN A 167 10.86 -12.06 -18.86
N LYS A 168 10.16 -11.34 -17.98
CA LYS A 168 9.98 -11.69 -16.57
C LYS A 168 8.57 -12.14 -16.29
N THR A 169 8.45 -13.09 -15.36
CA THR A 169 7.16 -13.46 -14.81
C THR A 169 6.61 -12.35 -13.93
N ASN A 170 5.29 -12.35 -13.69
CA ASN A 170 4.65 -11.39 -12.78
C ASN A 170 5.28 -11.44 -11.37
N GLU A 171 5.61 -12.63 -10.87
CA GLU A 171 6.28 -12.78 -9.57
C GLU A 171 7.67 -12.13 -9.57
N GLN A 172 8.47 -12.32 -10.62
CA GLN A 172 9.79 -11.68 -10.73
C GLN A 172 9.68 -10.16 -10.81
N LEU A 173 8.69 -9.63 -11.54
CA LEU A 173 8.43 -8.19 -11.62
C LEU A 173 8.04 -7.65 -10.24
N ALA A 174 7.14 -8.34 -9.54
CA ALA A 174 6.73 -7.95 -8.19
C ALA A 174 7.93 -7.86 -7.23
N LYS A 175 8.81 -8.87 -7.26
CA LYS A 175 10.06 -8.90 -6.48
C LYS A 175 10.96 -7.71 -6.78
N ILE A 176 11.19 -7.42 -8.06
CA ILE A 176 12.03 -6.30 -8.49
C ILE A 176 11.46 -4.96 -7.98
N TYR A 177 10.15 -4.74 -8.11
CA TYR A 177 9.54 -3.51 -7.61
C TYR A 177 9.57 -3.43 -6.08
N ALA A 178 9.37 -4.55 -5.38
CA ALA A 178 9.37 -4.61 -3.92
C ALA A 178 10.72 -4.22 -3.32
N ILE A 179 11.83 -4.79 -3.83
CA ILE A 179 13.18 -4.48 -3.33
C ILE A 179 13.64 -3.06 -3.70
N ASN A 180 12.99 -2.41 -4.66
CA ASN A 180 13.24 -1.01 -5.03
C ASN A 180 12.27 -0.03 -4.35
N GLY A 181 11.45 -0.50 -3.40
CA GLY A 181 10.51 0.33 -2.64
C GLY A 181 9.30 0.83 -3.42
N ILE A 182 9.00 0.24 -4.58
CA ILE A 182 7.91 0.62 -5.47
C ILE A 182 6.68 -0.24 -5.18
N TRP A 183 6.03 0.05 -4.06
CA TRP A 183 4.94 -0.76 -3.52
C TRP A 183 3.79 -1.01 -4.49
N TYR A 184 3.26 0.04 -5.13
CA TYR A 184 2.02 -0.08 -5.90
C TYR A 184 2.21 -0.94 -7.15
N ASP A 185 3.39 -0.92 -7.75
CA ASP A 185 3.74 -1.79 -8.86
C ASP A 185 4.00 -3.22 -8.35
N ALA A 186 4.70 -3.37 -7.22
CA ALA A 186 4.98 -4.66 -6.61
C ALA A 186 3.69 -5.44 -6.31
N ILE A 187 2.72 -4.82 -5.64
CA ILE A 187 1.47 -5.48 -5.26
C ILE A 187 0.57 -5.79 -6.46
N ASP A 188 0.55 -4.91 -7.48
CA ASP A 188 -0.20 -5.14 -8.73
C ASP A 188 0.34 -6.38 -9.47
N TYR A 189 1.66 -6.49 -9.61
CA TYR A 189 2.29 -7.68 -10.18
C TYR A 189 2.16 -8.92 -9.29
N ALA A 190 2.18 -8.77 -7.96
CA ALA A 190 1.97 -9.88 -7.04
C ALA A 190 0.58 -10.50 -7.24
N PHE A 191 -0.48 -9.68 -7.31
CA PHE A 191 -1.83 -10.17 -7.60
C PHE A 191 -1.94 -10.80 -8.99
N LYS A 192 -1.29 -10.23 -10.01
CA LYS A 192 -1.24 -10.83 -11.36
C LYS A 192 -0.47 -12.16 -11.43
N SER A 193 0.36 -12.48 -10.45
CA SER A 193 1.06 -13.77 -10.39
C SER A 193 0.15 -14.91 -9.94
N ASN A 194 -0.97 -14.62 -9.28
CA ASN A 194 -1.88 -15.58 -8.64
C ASN A 194 -1.20 -16.52 -7.62
N SER A 195 0.00 -16.16 -7.13
CA SER A 195 0.72 -16.91 -6.11
C SER A 195 0.32 -16.44 -4.71
N THR A 196 -0.67 -17.08 -4.10
CA THR A 196 -1.15 -16.74 -2.75
C THR A 196 -0.03 -16.74 -1.71
N SER A 197 0.90 -17.69 -1.81
CA SER A 197 2.07 -17.77 -0.94
C SER A 197 2.92 -16.51 -1.03
N TYR A 198 3.25 -16.10 -2.26
CA TYR A 198 4.06 -14.90 -2.49
C TYR A 198 3.34 -13.62 -2.08
N ILE A 199 2.05 -13.49 -2.40
CA ILE A 199 1.27 -12.31 -1.99
C ILE A 199 1.27 -12.17 -0.47
N ASN A 200 0.99 -13.27 0.26
CA ASN A 200 0.98 -13.24 1.72
C ASN A 200 2.34 -12.87 2.30
N GLN A 201 3.44 -13.38 1.74
CA GLN A 201 4.77 -12.98 2.17
C GLN A 201 5.05 -11.50 1.92
N LEU A 202 4.73 -10.99 0.72
CA LEU A 202 4.94 -9.59 0.39
C LEU A 202 4.16 -8.68 1.36
N LEU A 203 2.91 -9.01 1.65
CA LEU A 203 2.07 -8.30 2.62
C LEU A 203 2.70 -8.30 4.02
N LEU A 204 3.14 -9.47 4.50
CA LEU A 204 3.81 -9.60 5.80
C LEU A 204 5.08 -8.75 5.86
N SER A 205 5.92 -8.77 4.83
CA SER A 205 7.15 -7.98 4.77
C SER A 205 6.91 -6.47 4.81
N ALA A 206 5.76 -6.02 4.30
CA ALA A 206 5.32 -4.64 4.34
C ALA A 206 4.55 -4.27 5.62
N GLY A 207 4.38 -5.22 6.55
CA GLY A 207 3.60 -5.03 7.78
C GLY A 207 2.10 -4.88 7.53
N VAL A 208 1.60 -5.41 6.41
CA VAL A 208 0.16 -5.46 6.09
C VAL A 208 -0.42 -6.73 6.69
N ASN A 209 -1.57 -6.62 7.36
CA ASN A 209 -2.25 -7.79 7.91
C ASN A 209 -2.56 -8.80 6.82
N GLN A 210 -2.48 -10.09 7.17
CA GLN A 210 -2.81 -11.17 6.23
C GLN A 210 -4.26 -11.04 5.75
N ILE A 211 -4.43 -11.13 4.45
CA ILE A 211 -5.76 -11.12 3.82
C ILE A 211 -6.27 -12.55 3.81
N LYS A 212 -7.49 -12.74 4.31
CA LYS A 212 -8.24 -13.98 4.09
C LYS A 212 -8.95 -13.85 2.73
N TYR A 213 -8.59 -14.71 1.80
CA TYR A 213 -9.23 -14.83 0.49
C TYR A 213 -10.58 -15.54 0.60
#